data_AF-A0A2V5NXN9-F1
#
_entry.id   AF-A0A2V5NXN9-F1
#
_cell.length_a   1.000
_cell.length_b   1.000
_cell.length_c   1.000
_cell.angle_alpha   90.00
_cell.angle_beta   90.00
_cell.angle_gamma   90.00
#
_symmetry.space_group_name_H-M   'P 1'
#
loop_
_entity.id
_entity.type
_entity.pdbx_description
1 polymer ?
#
loop_
_entity_poly.entity_id
_entity_poly.type
_entity_poly.pdbx_seq_one_letter_code
_entity_poly.pdbx_strand_id
1 'polypeptide(L)'
;YLHLRNDESVVAFNQLSQTVRDVLAAIGYKEIGPHFTPAPPPICISLLDIAHCAGASYELAFFALLEKRISALIDAGADNLRLSSLQLCVKHLRGTKTWTRACDALREEIVCFVREKLIVATDHARLDCSLR
;
A
#
# COMPACT_ATOMS: atom_id res chain seq x y z
N TYR A 1 -27.71 19.27 -14.42
CA TYR A 1 -26.47 19.80 -15.02
C TYR A 1 -25.20 19.20 -14.39
N LEU A 2 -25.15 17.89 -14.11
CA LEU A 2 -23.93 17.19 -13.62
C LEU A 2 -23.79 15.78 -14.21
N HIS A 3 -24.15 15.65 -15.49
CA HIS A 3 -23.81 14.48 -16.29
C HIS A 3 -22.89 14.94 -17.40
N LEU A 4 -21.63 15.19 -17.07
CA LEU A 4 -20.56 15.11 -18.06
C LEU A 4 -19.24 15.04 -17.32
N ARG A 5 -18.44 14.04 -17.68
CA ARG A 5 -17.01 13.90 -17.40
C ARG A 5 -16.63 13.28 -16.05
N ASN A 6 -16.76 11.96 -15.98
CA ASN A 6 -15.81 11.13 -15.25
C ASN A 6 -15.26 10.05 -16.20
N ASP A 7 -14.77 10.48 -17.36
CA ASP A 7 -14.12 9.62 -18.37
C ASP A 7 -12.65 9.33 -18.03
N GLU A 8 -12.16 9.83 -16.90
CA GLU A 8 -10.91 9.37 -16.29
C GLU A 8 -11.26 8.80 -14.92
N SER A 9 -11.18 7.48 -14.77
CA SER A 9 -11.45 6.78 -13.50
C SER A 9 -10.40 7.05 -12.42
N VAL A 10 -9.68 8.18 -12.52
CA VAL A 10 -8.58 8.59 -11.67
C VAL A 10 -8.78 10.06 -11.33
N VAL A 11 -9.07 10.34 -10.07
CA VAL A 11 -9.19 11.70 -9.53
C VAL A 11 -8.00 11.93 -8.62
N ALA A 12 -7.29 13.05 -8.80
CA ALA A 12 -6.21 13.42 -7.92
C ALA A 12 -6.74 13.70 -6.50
N PHE A 13 -5.97 13.31 -5.47
CA PHE A 13 -6.43 13.43 -4.07
C PHE A 13 -6.78 14.87 -3.68
N ASN A 14 -6.02 15.86 -4.16
CA ASN A 14 -6.30 17.28 -3.96
C ASN A 14 -7.64 17.70 -4.60
N GLN A 15 -7.93 17.23 -5.80
CA GLN A 15 -9.17 17.51 -6.52
C GLN A 15 -10.38 16.88 -5.81
N LEU A 16 -10.24 15.65 -5.33
CA LEU A 16 -11.28 15.01 -4.51
C LEU A 16 -11.49 15.79 -3.21
N SER A 17 -10.40 16.16 -2.54
CA SER A 17 -10.46 16.93 -1.29
C SER A 17 -11.15 18.27 -1.46
N GLN A 18 -10.85 18.98 -2.56
CA GLN A 18 -11.49 20.24 -2.89
C GLN A 18 -12.97 20.06 -3.20
N THR A 19 -13.32 19.04 -3.99
CA THR A 19 -14.72 18.74 -4.33
C THR A 19 -15.56 18.50 -3.07
N VAL A 20 -15.03 17.79 -2.07
CA VAL A 20 -15.74 17.58 -0.80
C VAL A 20 -15.94 18.91 -0.05
N ARG A 21 -14.94 19.80 -0.02
CA ARG A 21 -15.08 21.13 0.60
C ARG A 21 -16.15 21.97 -0.10
N ASP A 22 -16.21 21.91 -1.43
CA ASP A 22 -17.19 22.64 -2.24
C ASP A 22 -18.61 22.11 -2.00
N VAL A 23 -18.78 20.78 -1.90
CA VAL A 23 -20.06 20.15 -1.55
C VAL A 23 -20.49 20.55 -0.15
N LEU A 24 -19.60 20.47 0.86
CA LEU A 24 -19.89 20.90 2.22
C LEU A 24 -20.36 22.37 2.27
N ALA A 25 -19.73 23.24 1.49
CA ALA A 25 -20.13 24.64 1.38
C ALA A 25 -21.52 24.81 0.73
N ALA A 26 -21.84 24.01 -0.29
CA ALA A 26 -23.11 24.06 -1.02
C ALA A 26 -24.30 23.60 -0.16
N ILE A 27 -24.09 22.66 0.77
CA ILE A 27 -25.13 22.16 1.68
C ILE A 27 -25.21 22.92 3.02
N GLY A 28 -24.51 24.06 3.13
CA GLY A 28 -24.60 24.96 4.29
C GLY A 28 -23.57 24.73 5.40
N TYR A 29 -22.65 23.77 5.26
CA TYR A 29 -21.57 23.48 6.23
C TYR A 29 -20.25 24.18 5.89
N LYS A 30 -20.32 25.47 5.53
CA LYS A 30 -19.14 26.28 5.17
C LYS A 30 -18.09 26.34 6.27
N GLU A 31 -18.52 26.25 7.53
CA GLU A 31 -17.63 26.30 8.69
C GLU A 31 -16.82 25.00 8.86
N ILE A 32 -17.33 23.87 8.36
CA ILE A 32 -16.65 22.56 8.45
C ILE A 32 -15.65 22.37 7.30
N GLY A 33 -15.91 23.01 6.16
CA GLY A 33 -15.07 22.93 4.96
C GLY A 33 -13.57 23.11 5.23
N PRO A 34 -13.11 24.16 5.93
CA PRO A 34 -11.70 24.37 6.28
C PRO A 34 -11.11 23.26 7.16
N HIS A 35 -11.91 22.69 8.06
CA HIS A 35 -11.49 21.62 8.99
C HIS A 35 -11.45 20.23 8.35
N PHE A 36 -11.95 20.08 7.13
CA PHE A 36 -11.85 18.83 6.39
C PHE A 36 -10.40 18.58 5.93
N THR A 37 -9.60 17.91 6.75
CA THR A 37 -8.23 17.50 6.39
C THR A 37 -8.19 15.98 6.18
N PRO A 38 -8.52 15.48 4.97
CA PRO A 38 -8.45 14.06 4.70
C PRO A 38 -6.98 13.61 4.78
N ALA A 39 -6.76 12.46 5.41
CA ALA A 39 -5.44 11.82 5.40
C ALA A 39 -5.08 11.42 3.96
N PRO A 40 -3.80 11.54 3.55
CA PRO A 40 -3.38 11.08 2.24
C PRO A 40 -3.71 9.59 2.09
N PRO A 41 -4.05 9.14 0.86
CA PRO A 41 -4.38 7.75 0.63
C PRO A 41 -3.15 6.88 0.91
N PRO A 42 -3.33 5.65 1.43
CA PRO A 42 -2.22 4.76 1.72
C PRO A 42 -1.45 4.41 0.45
N ILE A 43 -0.13 4.38 0.54
CA ILE A 43 0.71 3.90 -0.54
C ILE A 43 0.56 2.38 -0.60
N CYS A 44 0.04 1.86 -1.71
CA CYS A 44 -0.19 0.43 -1.88
C CYS A 44 0.91 -0.19 -2.75
N ILE A 45 1.52 -1.28 -2.28
CA ILE A 45 2.46 -2.09 -3.06
C ILE A 45 1.94 -3.53 -3.15
N SER A 46 1.94 -4.07 -4.37
CA SER A 46 1.65 -5.47 -4.63
C SER A 46 2.89 -6.33 -4.39
N LEU A 47 2.83 -7.26 -3.43
CA LEU A 47 3.88 -8.26 -3.20
C LEU A 47 4.04 -9.20 -4.39
N LEU A 48 2.95 -9.45 -5.14
CA LEU A 48 2.99 -10.27 -6.35
C LEU A 48 3.82 -9.60 -7.45
N ASP A 49 3.71 -8.28 -7.61
CA ASP A 49 4.47 -7.56 -8.63
C ASP A 49 5.96 -7.57 -8.30
N ILE A 50 6.31 -7.50 -7.02
CA ILE A 50 7.70 -7.66 -6.56
C ILE A 50 8.19 -9.08 -6.86
N ALA A 51 7.37 -10.11 -6.62
CA ALA A 51 7.72 -11.49 -6.93
C ALA A 51 7.93 -11.72 -8.44
N HIS A 52 7.10 -11.11 -9.29
CA HIS A 52 7.31 -11.12 -10.74
C HIS A 52 8.60 -10.43 -11.15
N CYS A 53 8.92 -9.28 -10.54
CA CYS A 53 10.19 -8.57 -10.79
C CYS A 53 11.42 -9.37 -10.35
N ALA A 54 11.30 -10.16 -9.29
CA ALA A 54 12.39 -11.00 -8.76
C ALA A 54 12.71 -12.21 -9.67
N GLY A 55 11.76 -12.61 -10.51
CA GLY A 55 11.82 -13.87 -11.26
C GLY A 55 11.32 -15.07 -10.44
N ALA A 56 10.80 -16.08 -11.13
CA ALA A 56 10.17 -17.24 -10.51
C ALA A 56 11.14 -18.00 -9.59
N SER A 57 10.68 -18.36 -8.39
CA SER A 57 11.37 -19.22 -7.41
C SER A 57 12.65 -18.65 -6.77
N TYR A 58 12.89 -17.33 -6.86
CA TYR A 58 14.03 -16.69 -6.20
C TYR A 58 13.59 -15.91 -4.96
N GLU A 59 13.28 -16.64 -3.88
CA GLU A 59 12.88 -16.06 -2.58
C GLU A 59 13.89 -15.00 -2.09
N LEU A 60 15.20 -15.25 -2.24
CA LEU A 60 16.25 -14.30 -1.83
C LEU A 60 16.20 -12.97 -2.62
N ALA A 61 16.00 -13.05 -3.94
CA ALA A 61 15.90 -11.87 -4.79
C ALA A 61 14.62 -11.07 -4.49
N PHE A 62 13.53 -11.78 -4.17
CA PHE A 62 12.30 -11.16 -3.72
C PHE A 62 12.50 -10.36 -2.42
N PHE A 63 13.14 -10.95 -1.40
CA PHE A 63 13.39 -10.25 -0.13
C PHE A 63 14.27 -9.01 -0.31
N ALA A 64 15.30 -9.08 -1.17
CA ALA A 64 16.14 -7.94 -1.49
C ALA A 64 15.37 -6.80 -2.19
N LEU A 65 14.48 -7.14 -3.13
CA LEU A 65 13.63 -6.15 -3.80
C LEU A 65 12.57 -5.55 -2.86
N LEU A 66 11.99 -6.37 -1.99
CA LEU A 66 11.02 -5.94 -1.00
C LEU A 66 11.65 -4.95 -0.01
N GLU A 67 12.84 -5.25 0.50
CA GLU A 67 13.60 -4.34 1.35
C GLU A 67 13.86 -3.01 0.66
N LYS A 68 14.42 -3.04 -0.56
CA LYS A 68 14.70 -1.83 -1.32
C LYS A 68 13.45 -0.97 -1.52
N ARG A 69 12.29 -1.58 -1.76
CA ARG A 69 11.02 -0.87 -1.92
C ARG A 69 10.51 -0.27 -0.61
N ILE A 70 10.58 -1.01 0.49
CA ILE A 70 10.18 -0.51 1.81
C ILE A 70 11.08 0.66 2.23
N SER A 71 12.40 0.52 2.14
CA SER A 71 13.34 1.60 2.46
C SER A 71 13.11 2.84 1.62
N ALA A 72 12.93 2.71 0.30
CA ALA A 72 12.68 3.87 -0.56
C ALA A 72 11.40 4.64 -0.21
N LEU A 73 10.36 3.95 0.29
CA LEU A 73 9.12 4.60 0.73
C LEU A 73 9.27 5.26 2.10
N ILE A 74 10.01 4.62 3.01
CA ILE A 74 10.35 5.22 4.30
C ILE A 74 11.16 6.50 4.08
N ASP A 75 12.19 6.45 3.22
CA ASP A 75 13.03 7.61 2.89
C ASP A 75 12.22 8.73 2.21
N ALA A 76 11.17 8.38 1.47
CA ALA A 76 10.24 9.33 0.87
C ALA A 76 9.22 9.93 1.86
N GLY A 77 9.24 9.51 3.13
CA GLY A 77 8.33 10.00 4.17
C GLY A 77 6.92 9.41 4.07
N ALA A 78 6.79 8.14 3.68
CA ALA A 78 5.48 7.48 3.63
C ALA A 78 4.91 7.25 5.04
N ASP A 79 3.76 7.86 5.33
CA ASP A 79 3.10 7.72 6.65
C ASP A 79 2.21 6.45 6.75
N ASN A 80 1.67 5.98 5.63
CA ASN A 80 0.78 4.81 5.59
C ASN A 80 1.11 3.90 4.41
N LEU A 81 1.52 2.68 4.71
CA LEU A 81 1.93 1.65 3.77
C LEU A 81 0.92 0.48 3.78
N ARG A 82 0.51 0.04 2.60
CA ARG A 82 -0.28 -1.18 2.42
C ARG A 82 0.45 -2.15 1.51
N LEU A 83 0.74 -3.33 2.03
CA LEU A 83 1.25 -4.45 1.26
C LEU A 83 0.08 -5.37 0.91
N SER A 84 -0.12 -5.63 -0.38
CA SER A 84 -1.23 -6.45 -0.87
C SER A 84 -0.75 -7.69 -1.61
N SER A 85 -1.68 -8.62 -1.84
CA SER A 85 -1.48 -9.81 -2.67
C SER A 85 -0.53 -10.84 -2.05
N LEU A 86 -0.45 -10.90 -0.71
CA LEU A 86 0.43 -11.83 0.00
C LEU A 86 0.21 -13.29 -0.42
N GLN A 87 -1.05 -13.73 -0.46
CA GLN A 87 -1.37 -15.12 -0.77
C GLN A 87 -0.92 -15.51 -2.19
N LEU A 88 -1.14 -14.62 -3.16
CA LEU A 88 -0.73 -14.85 -4.55
C LEU A 88 0.80 -14.82 -4.69
N CYS A 89 1.46 -13.89 -4.00
CA CYS A 89 2.92 -13.80 -3.92
C CYS A 89 3.53 -15.12 -3.41
N VAL A 90 3.03 -15.64 -2.27
CA VAL A 90 3.51 -16.91 -1.69
C VAL A 90 3.33 -18.07 -2.68
N LYS A 91 2.15 -18.18 -3.33
CA LYS A 91 1.92 -19.23 -4.32
C LYS A 91 2.85 -19.12 -5.53
N HIS A 92 3.13 -17.90 -5.98
CA HIS A 92 4.05 -17.62 -7.06
C HIS A 92 5.48 -18.03 -6.71
N LEU A 93 5.99 -17.57 -5.56
CA LEU A 93 7.34 -17.89 -5.08
C LEU A 93 7.54 -19.38 -4.85
N ARG A 94 6.52 -20.09 -4.34
CA ARG A 94 6.56 -21.54 -4.15
C ARG A 94 6.35 -22.34 -5.45
N GLY A 95 5.91 -21.70 -6.54
CA GLY A 95 5.55 -22.38 -7.78
C GLY A 95 4.41 -23.40 -7.63
N THR A 96 3.50 -23.20 -6.66
CA THR A 96 2.45 -24.18 -6.34
C THR A 96 1.06 -23.68 -6.71
N LYS A 97 0.22 -24.59 -7.23
CA LYS A 97 -1.20 -24.30 -7.53
C LYS A 97 -2.09 -24.43 -6.30
N THR A 98 -1.72 -25.31 -5.35
CA THR A 98 -2.44 -25.58 -4.11
C THR A 98 -1.65 -25.07 -2.92
N TRP A 99 -2.34 -24.54 -1.91
CA TRP A 99 -1.70 -24.10 -0.67
C TRP A 99 -1.16 -25.29 0.13
N THR A 100 0.04 -25.17 0.68
CA THR A 100 0.72 -26.22 1.45
C THR A 100 1.30 -25.65 2.74
N ARG A 101 1.73 -26.51 3.67
CA ARG A 101 2.41 -26.07 4.91
C ARG A 101 3.67 -25.23 4.64
N ALA A 102 4.36 -25.48 3.52
CA ALA A 102 5.50 -24.65 3.10
C ALA A 102 5.07 -23.24 2.67
N CYS A 103 3.83 -23.06 2.19
CA CYS A 103 3.26 -21.74 1.92
C CYS A 103 2.99 -20.99 3.24
N ASP A 104 2.52 -21.68 4.28
CA ASP A 104 2.33 -21.05 5.59
C ASP A 104 3.66 -20.58 6.19
N ALA A 105 4.71 -21.39 6.09
CA ALA A 105 6.06 -21.01 6.54
C ALA A 105 6.57 -19.77 5.80
N LEU A 106 6.54 -19.77 4.45
CA LEU A 106 6.97 -18.62 3.67
C LEU A 106 6.12 -17.37 3.93
N ARG A 107 4.81 -17.53 4.11
CA ARG A 107 3.93 -16.41 4.48
C ARG A 107 4.39 -15.77 5.79
N GLU A 108 4.69 -16.58 6.80
CA GLU A 108 5.17 -16.09 8.09
C GLU A 108 6.53 -15.41 7.96
N GLU A 109 7.45 -15.99 7.19
CA GLU A 109 8.75 -15.37 6.91
C GLU A 109 8.60 -13.98 6.27
N ILE A 110 7.71 -13.83 5.28
CA ILE A 110 7.43 -12.53 4.65
C ILE A 110 6.87 -11.53 5.67
N VAL A 111 5.93 -11.95 6.51
CA VAL A 111 5.33 -11.08 7.54
C VAL A 111 6.35 -10.67 8.58
N CYS A 112 7.16 -11.60 9.08
CA CYS A 112 8.25 -11.33 10.03
C CYS A 112 9.27 -10.36 9.44
N PHE A 113 9.71 -10.62 8.20
CA PHE A 113 10.65 -9.75 7.50
C PHE A 113 10.14 -8.32 7.38
N VAL A 114 8.89 -8.13 6.94
CA VAL A 114 8.28 -6.80 6.83
C VAL A 114 8.24 -6.12 8.21
N ARG A 115 7.78 -6.82 9.25
CA ARG A 115 7.70 -6.26 10.60
C ARG A 115 9.07 -5.82 11.12
N GLU A 116 10.10 -6.64 10.94
CA GLU A 116 11.47 -6.31 11.34
C GLU A 116 11.98 -5.05 10.65
N LYS A 117 11.80 -4.94 9.32
CA LYS A 117 12.20 -3.75 8.56
C LYS A 117 11.47 -2.49 9.00
N LEU A 118 10.18 -2.62 9.34
CA LEU A 118 9.40 -1.48 9.83
C LEU A 118 9.80 -1.09 11.25
N ILE A 119 10.08 -2.04 12.16
CA ILE A 119 10.54 -1.73 13.52
C ILE A 119 11.84 -0.91 13.47
N VAL A 120 12.80 -1.33 12.65
CA VAL A 120 14.07 -0.61 12.45
C VAL A 120 13.84 0.82 11.93
N ALA A 121 12.84 1.03 11.10
CA ALA A 121 12.50 2.33 10.54
C ALA A 121 11.68 3.24 11.49
N THR A 122 10.85 2.64 12.35
CA THR A 122 9.89 3.36 13.22
C THR A 122 10.58 4.14 14.34
N ASP A 123 11.89 3.93 14.57
CA ASP A 123 12.70 4.81 15.45
C ASP A 123 12.67 6.29 14.98
N HIS A 124 12.23 6.55 13.73
CA HIS A 124 12.23 7.88 13.11
C HIS A 124 10.83 8.44 12.72
N ALA A 125 9.75 7.64 12.64
CA ALA A 125 8.39 8.11 12.30
C ALA A 125 7.26 7.10 12.64
N ARG A 126 6.03 7.58 12.91
CA ARG A 126 4.83 6.74 13.14
C ARG A 126 4.28 6.21 11.80
N LEU A 127 4.84 5.11 11.29
CA LEU A 127 4.37 4.47 10.06
C LEU A 127 3.27 3.45 10.34
N ASP A 128 2.08 3.65 9.76
CA ASP A 128 0.98 2.68 9.79
C ASP A 128 1.15 1.67 8.64
N CYS A 129 1.25 0.38 8.94
CA CYS A 129 1.41 -0.66 7.93
C CYS A 129 0.36 -1.76 8.07
N SER A 130 -0.30 -2.08 6.95
CA SER A 130 -1.21 -3.22 6.84
C SER A 130 -0.78 -4.19 5.75
N LEU A 131 -0.98 -5.48 5.99
CA LEU A 131 -0.62 -6.56 5.07
C LEU A 131 -1.86 -7.39 4.74
N ARG A 132 -2.21 -7.50 3.46
CA ARG A 132 -3.44 -8.15 2.95
C ARG A 132 -3.16 -9.25 1.92
#